data_AF-A0A120G4M2-F1
#
_entry.id   AF-A0A120G4M2-F1
#
_cell.length_a   1.000
_cell.length_b   1.000
_cell.length_c   1.000
_cell.angle_alpha   90.00
_cell.angle_beta   90.00
_cell.angle_gamma   90.00
#
_symmetry.space_group_name_H-M   'P 1'
#
loop_
_entity.id
_entity.type
_entity.pdbx_description
1 polymer ?
#
loop_
_entity_poly.entity_id
_entity_poly.type
_entity_poly.pdbx_seq_one_letter_code
_entity_poly.pdbx_strand_id
1 'polypeptide(L)'
;MPTIGWIEETGLDRYWETGSPLDYSSVPDSYPCRHCELIFDSIAQRERHEVVHPIQNPTLYFQDRDIAGKQLRIIAPLKPGDLGARNVDALTINGAENQSVDDLFECIQAVQKGYIDVSYGSSALQKNLKIEVCIADKQELHKVDQAFALHFSKDDFTSSDIAAFIDNVKQYSTVIEYTNGLVRYLHGVMAKDRRSDSMPFEDFDTRFNQAVQSLQDYRTGLCMGVRAVIRFNRNDFSSLQGCGLPEIEAAMQFFRGEPYTVPVHVGSSVRMPVDFSTEFILKELLDSFQQASLQDMEQQIAALSANNLSLQDRSKFDYICYRKAVAQDDVSAIDKYRKKLKIDDVFHTLIGEQ
;
A
#
# COMPACT_ATOMS: atom_id res chain seq x y z
N MET A 1 -25.90 -8.55 31.20
CA MET A 1 -26.30 -8.55 29.77
C MET A 1 -27.54 -7.69 29.63
N PRO A 2 -27.51 -6.56 28.91
CA PRO A 2 -28.73 -5.88 28.53
C PRO A 2 -29.07 -6.21 27.06
N THR A 3 -30.25 -6.80 26.87
CA THR A 3 -30.94 -6.95 25.59
C THR A 3 -31.62 -5.63 25.23
N ILE A 4 -31.20 -4.98 24.14
CA ILE A 4 -31.94 -3.88 23.54
C ILE A 4 -32.84 -4.49 22.45
N GLY A 5 -34.11 -4.72 22.80
CA GLY A 5 -35.17 -4.96 21.83
C GLY A 5 -35.70 -3.62 21.37
N TRP A 6 -35.59 -3.32 20.08
CA TRP A 6 -36.33 -2.22 19.47
C TRP A 6 -37.80 -2.64 19.41
N ILE A 7 -38.65 -1.98 20.18
CA ILE A 7 -40.11 -2.09 20.03
C ILE A 7 -40.49 -1.03 19.01
N GLU A 8 -41.06 -1.47 17.89
CA GLU A 8 -41.62 -0.60 16.87
C GLU A 8 -42.93 -0.02 17.45
N GLU A 9 -42.92 1.24 17.85
CA GLU A 9 -44.12 1.96 18.31
C GLU A 9 -45.17 1.92 17.19
N THR A 10 -46.26 1.20 17.42
CA THR A 10 -47.37 1.20 16.47
C THR A 10 -48.17 2.49 16.61
N GLY A 11 -48.80 2.96 15.51
CA GLY A 11 -49.61 4.18 15.52
C GLY A 11 -50.76 4.19 16.55
N LEU A 12 -51.08 3.02 17.13
CA LEU A 12 -52.03 2.87 18.23
C LEU A 12 -51.50 3.42 19.57
N ASP A 13 -50.19 3.33 19.84
CA ASP A 13 -49.62 3.84 21.10
C ASP A 13 -49.63 5.37 21.13
N ARG A 14 -49.31 6.01 20.00
CA ARG A 14 -49.41 7.48 19.85
C ARG A 14 -50.83 8.02 19.99
N TYR A 15 -51.84 7.22 19.62
CA TYR A 15 -53.25 7.60 19.73
C TYR A 15 -53.68 7.77 21.19
N TRP A 16 -53.22 6.90 22.09
CA TRP A 16 -53.58 6.97 23.51
C TRP A 16 -52.76 8.01 24.28
N GLU A 17 -51.56 8.33 23.82
CA GLU A 17 -50.66 9.25 24.53
C GLU A 17 -50.91 10.75 24.25
N THR A 18 -51.47 11.12 23.10
CA THR A 18 -51.54 12.55 22.69
C THR A 18 -52.87 13.26 22.96
N GLY A 19 -53.92 12.55 23.37
CA GLY A 19 -55.11 13.13 24.01
C GLY A 19 -55.80 14.30 23.28
N SER A 20 -55.64 14.45 21.97
CA SER A 20 -56.31 15.49 21.17
C SER A 20 -56.86 14.89 19.87
N PRO A 21 -58.06 15.28 19.44
CA PRO A 21 -58.56 14.92 18.12
C PRO A 21 -57.71 15.69 17.11
N LEU A 22 -56.71 15.01 16.53
CA LEU A 22 -56.03 15.52 15.36
C LEU A 22 -57.10 15.72 14.29
N ASP A 23 -57.17 16.92 13.71
CA ASP A 23 -57.82 17.17 12.43
C ASP A 23 -57.26 16.11 11.47
N TYR A 24 -58.04 15.05 11.25
CA TYR A 24 -57.70 14.05 10.26
C TYR A 24 -57.78 14.77 8.93
N SER A 25 -56.62 15.23 8.43
CA SER A 25 -56.46 15.53 7.02
C SER A 25 -57.06 14.35 6.28
N SER A 26 -58.11 14.61 5.50
CA SER A 26 -58.81 13.61 4.70
C SER A 26 -57.78 12.73 4.03
N VAL A 27 -57.88 11.41 4.26
CA VAL A 27 -57.01 10.43 3.60
C VAL A 27 -57.00 10.78 2.12
N PRO A 28 -55.82 10.97 1.49
CA PRO A 28 -55.76 11.37 0.10
C PRO A 28 -56.58 10.39 -0.76
N ASP A 29 -57.49 10.91 -1.60
CA ASP A 29 -58.35 10.09 -2.46
C ASP A 29 -57.55 9.28 -3.50
N SER A 30 -56.27 9.59 -3.68
CA SER A 30 -55.39 8.90 -4.61
C SER A 30 -53.91 8.97 -4.20
N TYR A 31 -53.16 7.94 -4.59
CA TYR A 31 -51.73 7.81 -4.33
C TYR A 31 -50.97 7.70 -5.66
N PRO A 32 -50.57 8.83 -6.27
CA PRO A 32 -49.79 8.81 -7.52
C PRO A 32 -48.40 8.20 -7.28
N CYS A 33 -47.90 7.46 -8.28
CA CYS A 33 -46.53 6.98 -8.30
C CYS A 33 -45.54 8.15 -8.39
N ARG A 34 -44.39 8.03 -7.72
CA ARG A 34 -43.32 9.03 -7.79
C ARG A 34 -42.49 8.98 -9.07
N HIS A 35 -42.60 7.90 -9.85
CA HIS A 35 -41.73 7.63 -11.00
C HIS A 35 -42.48 7.46 -12.33
N CYS A 36 -43.82 7.34 -12.31
CA CYS A 36 -44.66 7.24 -13.51
C CYS A 36 -46.04 7.87 -13.29
N GLU A 37 -46.87 7.90 -14.34
CA GLU A 37 -48.20 8.52 -14.31
C GLU A 37 -49.31 7.62 -13.72
N LEU A 38 -48.95 6.47 -13.11
CA LEU A 38 -49.92 5.56 -12.51
C LEU A 38 -50.40 6.06 -11.14
N ILE A 39 -51.69 5.85 -10.87
CA ILE A 39 -52.36 6.27 -9.65
C ILE A 39 -52.90 5.02 -8.94
N PHE A 40 -52.72 4.95 -7.62
CA PHE A 40 -53.12 3.83 -6.79
C PHE A 40 -54.14 4.23 -5.73
N ASP A 41 -54.95 3.25 -5.31
CA ASP A 41 -56.00 3.44 -4.31
C ASP A 41 -55.48 3.26 -2.86
N SER A 42 -54.20 2.89 -2.70
CA SER A 42 -53.56 2.76 -1.39
C SER A 42 -52.04 2.93 -1.45
N ILE A 43 -51.45 3.37 -0.33
CA ILE A 43 -49.99 3.46 -0.14
C ILE A 43 -49.32 2.10 -0.42
N ALA A 44 -49.88 1.01 0.09
CA ALA A 44 -49.32 -0.34 -0.06
C ALA A 44 -49.32 -0.85 -1.51
N GLN A 45 -50.24 -0.37 -2.36
CA GLN A 45 -50.20 -0.65 -3.81
C GLN A 45 -49.14 0.19 -4.51
N ARG A 46 -49.05 1.49 -4.19
CA ARG A 46 -48.00 2.38 -4.71
C ARG A 46 -46.61 1.84 -4.37
N GLU A 47 -46.35 1.47 -3.12
CA GLU A 47 -45.04 0.96 -2.68
C GLU A 47 -44.66 -0.35 -3.37
N ARG A 48 -45.60 -1.30 -3.50
CA ARG A 48 -45.36 -2.54 -4.26
C ARG A 48 -45.04 -2.28 -5.72
N HIS A 49 -45.66 -1.28 -6.33
CA HIS A 49 -45.37 -0.87 -7.69
C HIS A 49 -44.02 -0.15 -7.79
N GLU A 50 -43.67 0.70 -6.82
CA GLU A 50 -42.41 1.45 -6.80
C GLU A 50 -41.17 0.55 -6.74
N VAL A 51 -41.29 -0.66 -6.16
CA VAL A 51 -40.24 -1.69 -6.22
C VAL A 51 -39.95 -2.18 -7.65
N VAL A 52 -40.90 -2.03 -8.58
CA VAL A 52 -40.75 -2.42 -9.99
C VAL A 52 -40.02 -1.34 -10.80
N HIS A 53 -39.92 -0.11 -10.28
CA HIS A 53 -39.11 0.91 -10.92
C HIS A 53 -37.63 0.62 -10.71
N PRO A 54 -36.83 0.51 -11.79
CA PRO A 54 -35.39 0.45 -11.67
C PRO A 54 -34.89 1.81 -11.17
N ILE A 55 -34.74 1.98 -9.85
CA ILE A 55 -33.89 3.05 -9.32
C ILE A 55 -32.46 2.60 -9.55
N GLN A 56 -32.04 2.70 -10.81
CA GLN A 56 -30.70 2.34 -11.21
C GLN A 56 -29.77 3.41 -10.68
N ASN A 57 -28.94 3.03 -9.71
CA ASN A 57 -27.98 3.96 -9.15
C ASN A 57 -27.03 4.44 -10.25
N PRO A 58 -26.87 5.77 -10.43
CA PRO A 58 -25.80 6.31 -11.25
C PRO A 58 -24.47 5.87 -10.64
N THR A 59 -23.62 5.28 -11.46
CA THR A 59 -22.31 4.76 -11.07
C THR A 59 -21.26 5.15 -12.11
N LEU A 60 -20.16 5.71 -11.65
CA LEU A 60 -18.93 5.85 -12.43
C LEU A 60 -17.99 4.68 -12.11
N TYR A 61 -17.28 4.19 -13.12
CA TYR A 61 -16.27 3.16 -12.98
C TYR A 61 -14.89 3.66 -13.38
N PHE A 62 -13.88 3.17 -12.67
CA PHE A 62 -12.48 3.33 -13.00
C PHE A 62 -11.80 1.95 -13.03
N GLN A 63 -11.19 1.58 -14.16
CA GLN A 63 -10.53 0.28 -14.38
C GLN A 63 -11.44 -0.91 -13.99
N ASP A 64 -12.65 -0.92 -14.54
CA ASP A 64 -13.69 -1.94 -14.28
C ASP A 64 -14.14 -2.05 -12.81
N ARG A 65 -13.88 -1.03 -11.98
CA ARG A 65 -14.32 -0.98 -10.59
C ARG A 65 -15.23 0.20 -10.33
N ASP A 66 -16.32 -0.05 -9.60
CA ASP A 66 -17.25 0.99 -9.18
C ASP A 66 -16.59 1.97 -8.21
N ILE A 67 -16.75 3.26 -8.48
CA ILE A 67 -16.30 4.33 -7.59
C ILE A 67 -17.37 4.52 -6.51
N ALA A 68 -17.23 3.78 -5.41
CA ALA A 68 -18.15 3.88 -4.27
C ALA A 68 -17.88 5.12 -3.39
N GLY A 69 -16.66 5.68 -3.47
CA GLY A 69 -16.21 6.80 -2.64
C GLY A 69 -16.55 8.18 -3.21
N LYS A 70 -16.39 9.21 -2.38
CA LYS A 70 -16.46 10.63 -2.80
C LYS A 70 -15.15 11.15 -3.39
N GLN A 71 -14.10 10.33 -3.37
CA GLN A 71 -12.77 10.70 -3.85
C GLN A 71 -12.19 9.57 -4.70
N LEU A 72 -11.58 9.93 -5.82
CA LEU A 72 -10.79 9.04 -6.67
C LEU A 72 -9.42 9.68 -6.86
N ARG A 73 -8.36 8.87 -6.80
CA ARG A 73 -7.00 9.34 -7.07
C ARG A 73 -6.43 8.62 -8.28
N ILE A 74 -5.96 9.39 -9.26
CA ILE A 74 -5.40 8.90 -10.52
C ILE A 74 -3.92 9.25 -10.56
N ILE A 75 -3.08 8.23 -10.70
CA ILE A 75 -1.61 8.33 -10.57
C ILE A 75 -0.87 7.83 -11.82
N ALA A 76 -1.60 7.28 -12.77
CA ALA A 76 -1.08 6.78 -14.03
C ALA A 76 -1.87 7.40 -15.20
N PRO A 77 -1.25 7.56 -16.38
CA PRO A 77 -1.96 8.01 -17.58
C PRO A 77 -3.13 7.08 -17.90
N LEU A 78 -4.28 7.67 -18.20
CA LEU A 78 -5.49 6.95 -18.56
C LEU A 78 -5.36 6.28 -19.93
N LYS A 79 -5.91 5.07 -20.06
CA LYS A 79 -6.13 4.38 -21.33
C LYS A 79 -7.61 4.48 -21.74
N PRO A 80 -7.93 4.45 -23.05
CA PRO A 80 -9.30 4.36 -23.50
C PRO A 80 -10.02 3.17 -22.85
N GLY A 81 -11.19 3.40 -22.28
CA GLY A 81 -11.96 2.39 -21.53
C GLY A 81 -11.65 2.29 -20.03
N ASP A 82 -10.63 2.98 -19.51
CA ASP A 82 -10.38 3.02 -18.06
C ASP A 82 -11.50 3.73 -17.30
N LEU A 83 -12.26 4.61 -17.96
CA LEU A 83 -13.36 5.35 -17.35
C LEU A 83 -14.69 5.01 -18.03
N GLY A 84 -15.74 5.06 -17.23
CA GLY A 84 -17.06 5.26 -17.79
C GLY A 84 -18.19 5.32 -16.78
N ALA A 85 -19.40 5.31 -17.31
CA ALA A 85 -20.62 5.59 -16.57
C ALA A 85 -21.70 4.54 -16.86
N ARG A 86 -22.54 4.29 -15.86
CA ARG A 86 -23.75 3.47 -15.98
C ARG A 86 -24.90 4.19 -15.26
N ASN A 87 -26.05 4.27 -15.93
CA ASN A 87 -27.27 4.91 -15.41
C ASN A 87 -27.07 6.39 -15.01
N VAL A 88 -26.25 7.10 -15.79
CA VAL A 88 -25.97 8.53 -15.60
C VAL A 88 -26.62 9.30 -16.74
N ASP A 89 -27.56 10.18 -16.41
CA ASP A 89 -28.27 11.03 -17.37
C ASP A 89 -27.58 12.40 -17.52
N ALA A 90 -26.93 12.86 -16.45
CA ALA A 90 -26.26 14.15 -16.40
C ALA A 90 -24.88 14.02 -15.74
N LEU A 91 -23.89 14.65 -16.36
CA LEU A 91 -22.51 14.74 -15.86
C LEU A 91 -22.05 16.20 -15.98
N THR A 92 -21.45 16.68 -14.89
CA THR A 92 -20.89 18.03 -14.77
C THR A 92 -19.43 17.90 -14.35
N ILE A 93 -18.54 18.60 -15.05
CA ILE A 93 -17.09 18.57 -14.79
C ILE A 93 -16.62 20.00 -14.50
N ASN A 94 -16.05 20.24 -13.33
CA ASN A 94 -15.60 21.57 -12.87
C ASN A 94 -16.69 22.67 -13.05
N GLY A 95 -17.96 22.30 -12.90
CA GLY A 95 -19.11 23.18 -13.08
C GLY A 95 -19.63 23.33 -14.51
N ALA A 96 -18.97 22.75 -15.52
CA ALA A 96 -19.48 22.69 -16.90
C ALA A 96 -20.50 21.57 -17.03
N GLU A 97 -21.72 21.88 -17.46
CA GLU A 97 -22.85 20.92 -17.59
C GLU A 97 -22.82 20.14 -18.92
N ASN A 98 -23.63 19.08 -18.99
CA ASN A 98 -23.84 18.23 -20.18
C ASN A 98 -22.55 17.66 -20.76
N GLN A 99 -21.61 17.29 -19.89
CA GLN A 99 -20.36 16.68 -20.30
C GLN A 99 -20.54 15.18 -20.52
N SER A 100 -19.66 14.59 -21.32
CA SER A 100 -19.58 13.15 -21.53
C SER A 100 -18.44 12.54 -20.71
N VAL A 101 -18.42 11.21 -20.65
CA VAL A 101 -17.27 10.47 -20.10
C VAL A 101 -16.00 10.78 -20.89
N ASP A 102 -16.12 10.98 -22.20
CA ASP A 102 -14.97 11.30 -23.06
C ASP A 102 -14.40 12.68 -22.72
N ASP A 103 -15.26 13.67 -22.42
CA ASP A 103 -14.81 14.99 -21.95
C ASP A 103 -14.09 14.89 -20.59
N LEU A 104 -14.55 14.02 -19.70
CA LEU A 104 -13.87 13.72 -18.43
C LEU A 104 -12.51 13.08 -18.65
N PHE A 105 -12.43 12.14 -19.58
CA PHE A 105 -11.19 11.47 -19.97
C PHE A 105 -10.20 12.50 -20.53
N GLU A 106 -10.62 13.36 -21.45
CA GLU A 106 -9.79 14.43 -22.02
C GLU A 106 -9.33 15.43 -20.95
N CYS A 107 -10.22 15.84 -20.04
CA CYS A 107 -9.89 16.72 -18.92
C CYS A 107 -8.80 16.11 -18.02
N ILE A 108 -8.92 14.82 -17.69
CA ILE A 108 -7.91 14.14 -16.86
C ILE A 108 -6.60 13.98 -17.63
N GLN A 109 -6.63 13.66 -18.92
CA GLN A 109 -5.41 13.53 -19.73
C GLN A 109 -4.68 14.86 -19.92
N ALA A 110 -5.40 15.98 -19.99
CA ALA A 110 -4.82 17.32 -20.12
C ALA A 110 -4.11 17.78 -18.84
N VAL A 111 -4.42 17.19 -17.68
CA VAL A 111 -3.90 17.60 -16.38
C VAL A 111 -2.92 16.53 -15.86
N GLN A 112 -1.65 16.90 -15.70
CA GLN A 112 -0.69 16.00 -15.03
C GLN A 112 -0.88 15.99 -13.50
N LYS A 113 -1.25 17.13 -12.93
CA LYS A 113 -1.48 17.31 -11.49
C LYS A 113 -2.60 18.30 -11.23
N GLY A 114 -3.59 17.93 -10.42
CA GLY A 114 -4.68 18.83 -10.06
C GLY A 114 -5.89 18.13 -9.44
N TYR A 115 -6.95 18.90 -9.24
CA TYR A 115 -8.25 18.40 -8.79
C TYR A 115 -9.30 18.66 -9.85
N ILE A 116 -10.18 17.68 -10.04
CA ILE A 116 -11.34 17.77 -10.92
C ILE A 116 -12.56 17.42 -10.09
N ASP A 117 -13.52 18.34 -10.02
CA ASP A 117 -14.78 18.13 -9.33
C ASP A 117 -15.81 17.61 -10.34
N VAL A 118 -16.34 16.42 -10.08
CA VAL A 118 -17.29 15.73 -10.96
C VAL A 118 -18.61 15.54 -10.23
N SER A 119 -19.70 16.05 -10.80
CA SER A 119 -21.05 15.73 -10.35
C SER A 119 -21.73 14.87 -11.38
N TYR A 120 -22.33 13.76 -10.96
CA TYR A 120 -22.99 12.82 -11.86
C TYR A 120 -24.28 12.32 -11.25
N GLY A 121 -25.31 12.11 -12.07
CA GLY A 121 -26.61 11.72 -11.56
C GLY A 121 -27.58 11.25 -12.62
N SER A 122 -28.68 10.70 -12.15
CA SER A 122 -29.91 10.52 -12.92
C SER A 122 -30.94 11.56 -12.48
N SER A 123 -32.09 11.62 -13.17
CA SER A 123 -33.21 12.50 -12.81
C SER A 123 -33.65 12.43 -11.33
N ALA A 124 -33.36 11.33 -10.63
CA ALA A 124 -33.76 11.10 -9.24
C ALA A 124 -32.61 11.19 -8.21
N LEU A 125 -31.34 11.09 -8.63
CA LEU A 125 -30.20 11.01 -7.70
C LEU A 125 -28.97 11.71 -8.26
N GLN A 126 -28.35 12.60 -7.48
CA GLN A 126 -27.09 13.25 -7.80
C GLN A 126 -25.99 12.86 -6.82
N LYS A 127 -24.78 12.61 -7.34
CA LYS A 127 -23.57 12.27 -6.59
C LYS A 127 -22.44 13.22 -6.97
N ASN A 128 -21.52 13.42 -6.03
CA ASN A 128 -20.32 14.24 -6.21
C ASN A 128 -19.07 13.38 -5.97
N LEU A 129 -18.08 13.54 -6.84
CA LEU A 129 -16.80 12.86 -6.82
C LEU A 129 -15.70 13.90 -7.03
N LYS A 130 -14.71 13.90 -6.15
CA LYS A 130 -13.49 14.69 -6.33
C LYS A 130 -12.38 13.78 -6.86
N ILE A 131 -11.88 14.07 -8.05
CA ILE A 131 -10.79 13.34 -8.68
C ILE A 131 -9.49 14.11 -8.44
N GLU A 132 -8.53 13.49 -7.77
CA GLU A 132 -7.17 14.01 -7.64
C GLU A 132 -6.29 13.35 -8.70
N VAL A 133 -5.75 14.16 -9.62
CA VAL A 133 -4.79 13.70 -10.63
C VAL A 133 -3.38 13.99 -10.13
N CYS A 134 -2.52 12.96 -10.12
CA CYS A 134 -1.15 12.96 -9.62
C CYS A 134 -0.28 12.08 -10.52
N ILE A 135 -0.27 12.35 -11.82
CA ILE A 135 0.54 11.60 -12.79
C ILE A 135 1.97 12.11 -12.71
N ALA A 136 2.89 11.24 -12.32
CA ALA A 136 4.30 11.57 -12.20
C ALA A 136 4.99 11.73 -13.56
N ASP A 137 5.73 12.83 -13.73
CA ASP A 137 6.56 13.06 -14.90
C ASP A 137 7.79 12.13 -14.88
N LYS A 138 8.05 11.47 -16.01
CA LYS A 138 9.14 10.49 -16.13
C LYS A 138 10.53 11.13 -16.02
N GLN A 139 10.71 12.35 -16.50
CA GLN A 139 11.97 13.09 -16.38
C GLN A 139 12.18 13.55 -14.95
N GLU A 140 11.13 14.01 -14.26
CA GLU A 140 11.20 14.34 -12.83
C GLU A 140 11.59 13.11 -12.00
N LEU A 141 10.97 11.94 -12.26
CA LEU A 141 11.34 10.68 -11.59
C LEU A 141 12.82 10.35 -11.79
N HIS A 142 13.33 10.47 -13.02
CA HIS A 142 14.74 10.19 -13.30
C HIS A 142 15.69 11.17 -12.59
N LYS A 143 15.33 12.45 -12.49
CA LYS A 143 16.12 13.45 -11.75
C LYS A 143 16.12 13.16 -10.24
N VAL A 144 15.00 12.70 -9.68
CA VAL A 144 14.94 12.24 -8.29
C VAL A 144 15.84 11.03 -8.07
N ASP A 145 15.81 10.03 -8.97
CA ASP A 145 16.68 8.85 -8.89
C ASP A 145 18.18 9.24 -8.92
N GLN A 146 18.56 10.17 -9.79
CA GLN A 146 19.93 10.70 -9.85
C GLN A 146 20.33 11.45 -8.58
N ALA A 147 19.45 12.30 -8.06
CA ALA A 147 19.69 13.01 -6.81
C ALA A 147 19.83 12.04 -5.63
N PHE A 148 19.00 11.00 -5.58
CA PHE A 148 19.10 9.95 -4.57
C PHE A 148 20.47 9.27 -4.64
N ALA A 149 20.89 8.83 -5.83
CA ALA A 149 22.21 8.23 -6.01
C ALA A 149 23.35 9.17 -5.58
N LEU A 150 23.27 10.47 -5.90
CA LEU A 150 24.27 11.45 -5.53
C LEU A 150 24.45 11.59 -4.01
N HIS A 151 23.35 11.63 -3.26
CA HIS A 151 23.39 11.84 -1.80
C HIS A 151 23.65 10.56 -1.00
N PHE A 152 23.26 9.39 -1.53
CA PHE A 152 23.19 8.16 -0.75
C PHE A 152 24.04 7.00 -1.28
N SER A 153 24.89 7.20 -2.29
CA SER A 153 25.84 6.15 -2.74
C SER A 153 27.03 5.91 -1.79
N LYS A 154 27.05 6.55 -0.62
CA LYS A 154 28.09 6.41 0.42
C LYS A 154 27.70 5.36 1.47
N ASP A 155 28.67 4.84 2.21
CA ASP A 155 28.46 3.80 3.24
C ASP A 155 27.46 4.22 4.33
N ASP A 156 27.45 5.51 4.69
CA ASP A 156 26.61 6.02 5.77
C ASP A 156 26.00 7.39 5.40
N PHE A 157 24.81 7.68 5.93
CA PHE A 157 24.09 8.92 5.69
C PHE A 157 23.46 9.46 6.98
N THR A 158 23.26 10.77 7.00
CA THR A 158 22.80 11.53 8.17
C THR A 158 21.47 12.23 7.90
N SER A 159 20.82 12.74 8.95
CA SER A 159 19.63 13.60 8.81
C SER A 159 19.88 14.81 7.89
N SER A 160 21.10 15.34 7.89
CA SER A 160 21.50 16.47 7.04
C SER A 160 21.53 16.08 5.55
N ASP A 161 21.90 14.85 5.23
CA ASP A 161 21.86 14.35 3.85
C ASP A 161 20.43 14.21 3.33
N ILE A 162 19.51 13.77 4.20
CA ILE A 162 18.07 13.72 3.88
C ILE A 162 17.54 15.13 3.61
N ALA A 163 17.88 16.10 4.47
CA ALA A 163 17.48 17.49 4.27
C ALA A 163 18.02 18.06 2.95
N ALA A 164 19.30 17.82 2.64
CA ALA A 164 19.92 18.25 1.39
C ALA A 164 19.26 17.59 0.15
N PHE A 165 18.92 16.31 0.24
CA PHE A 165 18.18 15.61 -0.81
C PHE A 165 16.79 16.23 -1.04
N ILE A 166 16.02 16.48 0.04
CA ILE A 166 14.70 17.13 -0.03
C ILE A 166 14.82 18.50 -0.70
N ASP A 167 15.82 19.30 -0.30
CA ASP A 167 16.05 20.62 -0.88
C ASP A 167 16.41 20.58 -2.36
N ASN A 168 17.12 19.54 -2.81
CA ASN A 168 17.49 19.34 -4.22
C ASN A 168 16.27 18.98 -5.10
N VAL A 169 15.33 18.20 -4.57
CA VAL A 169 14.18 17.69 -5.34
C VAL A 169 12.89 18.49 -5.16
N LYS A 170 12.85 19.50 -4.27
CA LYS A 170 11.63 20.28 -3.96
C LYS A 170 10.97 20.98 -5.15
N GLN A 171 11.74 21.24 -6.21
CA GLN A 171 11.25 21.87 -7.43
C GLN A 171 10.38 20.93 -8.29
N TYR A 172 10.47 19.62 -8.08
CA TYR A 172 9.74 18.61 -8.86
C TYR A 172 8.38 18.34 -8.22
N SER A 173 7.34 18.95 -8.78
CA SER A 173 6.03 18.98 -8.13
C SER A 173 5.17 17.75 -8.41
N THR A 174 5.44 16.99 -9.48
CA THR A 174 4.62 15.82 -9.87
C THR A 174 5.04 14.54 -9.15
N VAL A 175 6.24 14.53 -8.56
CA VAL A 175 6.86 13.36 -7.91
C VAL A 175 6.95 13.48 -6.38
N ILE A 176 6.17 14.38 -5.77
CA ILE A 176 6.21 14.62 -4.32
C ILE A 176 5.99 13.33 -3.52
N GLU A 177 5.01 12.50 -3.92
CA GLU A 177 4.73 11.26 -3.21
C GLU A 177 5.82 10.20 -3.42
N TYR A 178 6.46 10.20 -4.58
CA TYR A 178 7.62 9.38 -4.84
C TYR A 178 8.78 9.76 -3.90
N THR A 179 9.12 11.05 -3.85
CA THR A 179 10.13 11.60 -2.93
C THR A 179 9.79 11.32 -1.47
N ASN A 180 8.55 11.53 -1.05
CA ASN A 180 8.09 11.23 0.30
C ASN A 180 8.27 9.75 0.65
N GLY A 181 7.97 8.86 -0.31
CA GLY A 181 8.20 7.42 -0.17
C GLY A 181 9.68 7.07 0.08
N LEU A 182 10.59 7.67 -0.68
CA LEU A 182 12.04 7.48 -0.51
C LEU A 182 12.54 8.04 0.83
N VAL A 183 12.07 9.22 1.24
CA VAL A 183 12.42 9.82 2.54
C VAL A 183 11.91 8.97 3.70
N ARG A 184 10.68 8.46 3.61
CA ARG A 184 10.12 7.54 4.61
C ARG A 184 10.94 6.25 4.72
N TYR A 185 11.43 5.73 3.61
CA TYR A 185 12.35 4.59 3.61
C TYR A 185 13.65 4.90 4.37
N LEU A 186 14.31 6.02 4.05
CA LEU A 186 15.55 6.44 4.72
C LEU A 186 15.35 6.64 6.23
N HIS A 187 14.22 7.23 6.62
CA HIS A 187 13.85 7.34 8.03
C HIS A 187 13.61 5.99 8.70
N GLY A 188 13.03 5.02 8.00
CA GLY A 188 12.90 3.65 8.48
C GLY A 188 14.26 2.98 8.71
N VAL A 189 15.20 3.16 7.78
CA VAL A 189 16.58 2.68 7.93
C VAL A 189 17.27 3.33 9.15
N MET A 190 17.16 4.66 9.30
CA MET A 190 17.72 5.36 10.47
C MET A 190 17.10 4.93 11.80
N ALA A 191 15.78 4.71 11.84
CA ALA A 191 15.08 4.23 13.03
C ALA A 191 15.56 2.83 13.41
N LYS A 192 15.70 1.93 12.42
CA LYS A 192 16.18 0.56 12.64
C LYS A 192 17.62 0.53 13.19
N ASP A 193 18.49 1.41 12.70
CA ASP A 193 19.87 1.53 13.17
C ASP A 193 20.02 2.36 14.46
N ARG A 194 18.92 2.88 15.02
CA ARG A 194 18.93 3.81 16.17
C ARG A 194 19.82 5.05 15.95
N ARG A 195 19.94 5.48 14.69
CA ARG A 195 20.69 6.68 14.28
C ARG A 195 19.86 7.96 14.39
N SER A 196 18.60 7.86 14.81
CA SER A 196 17.69 8.99 14.99
C SER A 196 17.43 9.24 16.47
N ASP A 197 17.70 10.45 16.94
CA ASP A 197 17.34 10.87 18.30
C ASP A 197 15.83 11.04 18.48
N SER A 198 15.09 11.25 17.39
CA SER A 198 13.66 11.59 17.40
C SER A 198 12.75 10.44 16.99
N MET A 199 13.27 9.37 16.40
CA MET A 199 12.49 8.20 16.00
C MET A 199 12.98 6.94 16.73
N PRO A 200 12.13 6.33 17.57
CA PRO A 200 12.47 5.09 18.25
C PRO A 200 12.58 3.93 17.26
N PHE A 201 13.23 2.85 17.69
CA PHE A 201 13.42 1.64 16.89
C PHE A 201 12.08 1.09 16.38
N GLU A 202 11.07 1.03 17.24
CA GLU A 202 9.75 0.44 16.96
C GLU A 202 9.02 1.10 15.77
N ASP A 203 9.38 2.34 15.42
CA ASP A 203 8.76 3.08 14.32
C ASP A 203 9.28 2.65 12.94
N PHE A 204 10.36 1.86 12.86
CA PHE A 204 10.95 1.47 11.56
C PHE A 204 9.92 0.78 10.66
N ASP A 205 9.07 -0.10 11.22
CA ASP A 205 8.11 -0.86 10.42
C ASP A 205 6.97 0.03 9.91
N THR A 206 6.52 0.97 10.73
CA THR A 206 5.55 2.00 10.32
C THR A 206 6.10 2.81 9.16
N ARG A 207 7.36 3.22 9.21
CA ARG A 207 8.02 3.98 8.13
C ARG A 207 8.17 3.15 6.86
N PHE A 208 8.56 1.89 6.96
CA PHE A 208 8.59 0.99 5.81
C PHE A 208 7.21 0.76 5.19
N ASN A 209 6.15 0.63 6.00
CA ASN A 209 4.77 0.56 5.48
C ASN A 209 4.39 1.81 4.71
N GLN A 210 4.66 2.99 5.27
CA GLN A 210 4.37 4.27 4.62
C GLN A 210 5.18 4.45 3.33
N ALA A 211 6.42 3.97 3.29
CA ALA A 211 7.26 3.98 2.09
C ALA A 211 6.67 3.07 1.01
N VAL A 212 6.31 1.82 1.33
CA VAL A 212 5.70 0.89 0.38
C VAL A 212 4.40 1.44 -0.17
N GLN A 213 3.52 1.99 0.68
CA GLN A 213 2.25 2.59 0.24
C GLN A 213 2.44 3.75 -0.74
N SER A 214 3.40 4.65 -0.47
CA SER A 214 3.71 5.75 -1.38
C SER A 214 4.37 5.28 -2.67
N LEU A 215 5.15 4.19 -2.64
CA LEU A 215 5.94 3.72 -3.77
C LEU A 215 5.24 2.63 -4.61
N GLN A 216 4.13 2.06 -4.15
CA GLN A 216 3.51 0.86 -4.76
C GLN A 216 3.14 1.01 -6.23
N ASP A 217 2.89 2.22 -6.70
CA ASP A 217 2.40 2.51 -8.04
C ASP A 217 3.52 2.88 -9.03
N TYR A 218 4.72 3.11 -8.52
CA TYR A 218 5.89 3.43 -9.33
C TYR A 218 6.60 2.15 -9.80
N ARG A 219 7.24 2.21 -10.96
CA ARG A 219 7.96 1.09 -11.58
C ARG A 219 9.42 1.43 -11.92
N THR A 220 10.00 2.44 -11.25
CA THR A 220 11.42 2.79 -11.43
C THR A 220 12.32 1.72 -10.80
N GLY A 221 13.55 1.60 -11.29
CA GLY A 221 14.53 0.66 -10.73
C GLY A 221 14.78 0.92 -9.25
N LEU A 222 14.93 2.20 -8.86
CA LEU A 222 15.11 2.59 -7.46
C LEU A 222 13.92 2.18 -6.59
N CYS A 223 12.69 2.39 -7.07
CA CYS A 223 11.48 1.96 -6.37
C CYS A 223 11.46 0.45 -6.12
N MET A 224 11.81 -0.33 -7.15
CA MET A 224 11.84 -1.78 -7.06
C MET A 224 12.94 -2.25 -6.09
N GLY A 225 14.10 -1.59 -6.10
CA GLY A 225 15.18 -1.82 -5.14
C GLY A 225 14.77 -1.55 -3.69
N VAL A 226 14.16 -0.39 -3.42
CA VAL A 226 13.64 -0.05 -2.07
C VAL A 226 12.64 -1.10 -1.59
N ARG A 227 11.71 -1.50 -2.45
CA ARG A 227 10.72 -2.55 -2.11
C ARG A 227 11.39 -3.89 -1.84
N ALA A 228 12.43 -4.26 -2.58
CA ALA A 228 13.19 -5.47 -2.35
C ALA A 228 13.89 -5.44 -0.98
N VAL A 229 14.54 -4.33 -0.61
CA VAL A 229 15.17 -4.20 0.70
C VAL A 229 14.15 -4.27 1.84
N ILE A 230 13.00 -3.60 1.71
CA ILE A 230 11.94 -3.66 2.72
C ILE A 230 11.40 -5.09 2.88
N ARG A 231 11.19 -5.80 1.75
CA ARG A 231 10.75 -7.20 1.78
C ARG A 231 11.77 -8.11 2.45
N PHE A 232 13.04 -7.97 2.08
CA PHE A 232 14.13 -8.69 2.71
C PHE A 232 14.14 -8.45 4.23
N ASN A 233 14.01 -7.19 4.64
CA ASN A 233 13.90 -6.80 6.05
C ASN A 233 12.78 -7.55 6.78
N ARG A 234 11.62 -7.70 6.14
CA ARG A 234 10.43 -8.37 6.68
C ARG A 234 10.41 -9.89 6.58
N ASN A 235 11.49 -10.52 6.12
CA ASN A 235 11.53 -11.95 5.79
C ASN A 235 10.53 -12.35 4.70
N ASP A 236 10.09 -11.41 3.85
CA ASP A 236 9.33 -11.72 2.63
C ASP A 236 10.32 -11.97 1.49
N PHE A 237 10.63 -13.24 1.25
CA PHE A 237 11.57 -13.62 0.20
C PHE A 237 10.89 -13.90 -1.15
N SER A 238 9.61 -13.54 -1.33
CA SER A 238 8.91 -13.74 -2.61
C SER A 238 9.65 -13.07 -3.78
N SER A 239 9.61 -13.70 -4.96
CA SER A 239 10.38 -13.24 -6.13
C SER A 239 9.98 -11.83 -6.56
N LEU A 240 10.93 -10.91 -6.53
CA LEU A 240 10.87 -9.61 -7.19
C LEU A 240 11.80 -9.66 -8.41
N GLN A 241 11.22 -9.70 -9.61
CA GLN A 241 12.02 -9.63 -10.83
C GLN A 241 12.43 -8.18 -11.10
N GLY A 242 13.70 -7.97 -11.43
CA GLY A 242 14.22 -6.69 -11.93
C GLY A 242 14.29 -5.60 -10.86
N CYS A 243 14.65 -5.93 -9.61
CA CYS A 243 14.86 -4.91 -8.58
C CYS A 243 16.19 -4.16 -8.73
N GLY A 244 17.10 -4.67 -9.58
CA GLY A 244 18.37 -4.02 -9.92
C GLY A 244 19.41 -4.07 -8.79
N LEU A 245 19.18 -4.90 -7.77
CA LEU A 245 20.08 -5.10 -6.62
C LEU A 245 20.50 -6.58 -6.57
N PRO A 246 21.56 -6.99 -7.29
CA PRO A 246 21.91 -8.41 -7.42
C PRO A 246 22.31 -9.06 -6.08
N GLU A 247 22.89 -8.29 -5.16
CA GLU A 247 23.22 -8.75 -3.79
C GLU A 247 21.97 -9.14 -3.00
N ILE A 248 20.91 -8.33 -3.06
CA ILE A 248 19.64 -8.61 -2.41
C ILE A 248 18.95 -9.79 -3.08
N GLU A 249 18.98 -9.87 -4.42
CA GLU A 249 18.40 -11.00 -5.16
C GLU A 249 19.08 -12.34 -4.80
N ALA A 250 20.41 -12.37 -4.75
CA ALA A 250 21.19 -13.54 -4.33
C ALA A 250 20.92 -13.93 -2.86
N ALA A 251 20.82 -12.94 -1.97
CA ALA A 251 20.46 -13.18 -0.58
C ALA A 251 19.03 -13.73 -0.45
N MET A 252 18.05 -13.17 -1.17
CA MET A 252 16.68 -13.70 -1.19
C MET A 252 16.63 -15.15 -1.68
N GLN A 253 17.40 -15.51 -2.72
CA GLN A 253 17.52 -16.90 -3.17
C GLN A 253 18.07 -17.82 -2.07
N PHE A 254 19.14 -17.38 -1.40
CA PHE A 254 19.70 -18.14 -0.27
C PHE A 254 18.63 -18.42 0.80
N PHE A 255 17.84 -17.40 1.19
CA PHE A 255 16.78 -17.55 2.19
C PHE A 255 15.54 -18.32 1.70
N ARG A 256 15.43 -18.64 0.40
CA ARG A 256 14.44 -19.62 -0.12
C ARG A 256 14.92 -21.06 -0.05
N GLY A 257 16.14 -21.31 0.42
CA GLY A 257 16.75 -22.65 0.42
C GLY A 257 17.68 -22.91 -0.77
N GLU A 258 17.83 -21.96 -1.69
CA GLU A 258 18.71 -22.13 -2.86
C GLU A 258 20.21 -21.97 -2.48
N PRO A 259 21.15 -22.47 -3.30
CA PRO A 259 22.56 -22.20 -3.11
C PRO A 259 22.87 -20.70 -3.25
N TYR A 260 23.70 -20.15 -2.34
CA TYR A 260 24.18 -18.79 -2.50
C TYR A 260 25.14 -18.71 -3.69
N THR A 261 24.81 -17.85 -4.65
CA THR A 261 25.68 -17.53 -5.79
C THR A 261 26.19 -16.12 -5.60
N VAL A 262 27.52 -15.95 -5.62
CA VAL A 262 28.14 -14.62 -5.52
C VAL A 262 27.63 -13.76 -6.69
N PRO A 263 26.99 -12.61 -6.41
CA PRO A 263 26.45 -11.76 -7.46
C PRO A 263 27.59 -11.25 -8.35
N VAL A 264 27.40 -11.35 -9.68
CA VAL A 264 28.31 -10.72 -10.64
C VAL A 264 27.85 -9.28 -10.83
N HIS A 265 28.64 -8.31 -10.34
CA HIS A 265 28.36 -6.89 -10.53
C HIS A 265 28.53 -6.49 -12.00
N VAL A 266 27.43 -6.46 -12.75
CA VAL A 266 27.40 -5.94 -14.12
C VAL A 266 27.02 -4.46 -14.09
N GLY A 267 28.03 -3.60 -13.92
CA GLY A 267 27.89 -2.13 -14.01
C GLY A 267 27.80 -1.37 -12.67
N SER A 268 27.74 -0.03 -12.73
CA SER A 268 27.57 0.83 -11.55
C SER A 268 26.11 0.79 -11.07
N SER A 269 25.75 -0.23 -10.29
CA SER A 269 24.48 -0.22 -9.57
C SER A 269 24.50 0.88 -8.52
N VAL A 270 23.44 1.68 -8.45
CA VAL A 270 23.21 2.63 -7.35
C VAL A 270 23.24 1.82 -6.05
N ARG A 271 24.18 2.15 -5.16
CA ARG A 271 24.25 1.49 -3.86
C ARG A 271 23.06 1.93 -3.04
N MET A 272 22.22 0.97 -2.66
CA MET A 272 21.05 1.24 -1.83
C MET A 272 21.48 1.35 -0.36
N PRO A 273 21.11 2.41 0.37
CA PRO A 273 21.29 2.45 1.80
C PRO A 273 20.44 1.35 2.44
N VAL A 274 21.08 0.48 3.20
CA VAL A 274 20.40 -0.57 3.96
C VAL A 274 20.68 -0.36 5.45
N ASP A 275 19.91 -1.02 6.31
CA ASP A 275 20.21 -1.05 7.73
C ASP A 275 21.44 -1.91 8.03
N PHE A 276 22.05 -1.69 9.19
CA PHE A 276 23.27 -2.37 9.63
C PHE A 276 23.14 -3.90 9.62
N SER A 277 21.98 -4.44 10.03
CA SER A 277 21.78 -5.90 10.07
C SER A 277 21.74 -6.47 8.66
N THR A 278 21.07 -5.79 7.73
CA THR A 278 21.05 -6.18 6.31
C THR A 278 22.44 -6.08 5.70
N GLU A 279 23.18 -4.99 5.93
CA GLU A 279 24.55 -4.84 5.42
C GLU A 279 25.47 -5.96 5.93
N PHE A 280 25.40 -6.25 7.23
CA PHE A 280 26.19 -7.31 7.85
C PHE A 280 25.89 -8.69 7.27
N ILE A 281 24.61 -9.01 7.02
CA ILE A 281 24.25 -10.27 6.36
C ILE A 281 24.88 -10.36 4.98
N LEU A 282 24.77 -9.30 4.17
CA LEU A 282 25.24 -9.31 2.79
C LEU A 282 26.77 -9.41 2.71
N LYS A 283 27.48 -8.53 3.43
CA LYS A 283 28.93 -8.37 3.27
C LYS A 283 29.79 -9.26 4.15
N GLU A 284 29.31 -9.62 5.33
CA GLU A 284 30.14 -10.38 6.29
C GLU A 284 29.74 -11.85 6.29
N LEU A 285 28.44 -12.14 6.40
CA LEU A 285 27.97 -13.52 6.56
C LEU A 285 27.85 -14.29 5.23
N LEU A 286 27.19 -13.72 4.22
CA LEU A 286 26.95 -14.41 2.96
C LEU A 286 28.21 -14.47 2.08
N ASP A 287 28.98 -13.38 2.01
CA ASP A 287 30.24 -13.34 1.27
C ASP A 287 31.26 -14.37 1.79
N SER A 288 31.33 -14.56 3.12
CA SER A 288 32.21 -15.55 3.73
C SER A 288 31.58 -16.95 3.90
N PHE A 289 30.33 -17.15 3.46
CA PHE A 289 29.53 -18.32 3.84
C PHE A 289 30.20 -19.66 3.51
N GLN A 290 30.86 -19.75 2.36
CA GLN A 290 31.53 -20.98 1.91
C GLN A 290 32.79 -21.28 2.74
N GLN A 291 33.52 -20.25 3.18
CA GLN A 291 34.86 -20.39 3.76
C GLN A 291 34.86 -20.38 5.30
N ALA A 292 33.98 -19.59 5.92
CA ALA A 292 33.90 -19.47 7.37
C ALA A 292 33.45 -20.77 8.03
N SER A 293 33.79 -21.03 9.29
CA SER A 293 33.20 -22.11 10.08
C SER A 293 31.87 -21.68 10.73
N LEU A 294 31.05 -22.64 11.19
CA LEU A 294 29.86 -22.30 11.99
C LEU A 294 30.25 -21.50 13.25
N GLN A 295 31.35 -21.85 13.90
CA GLN A 295 31.83 -21.17 15.10
C GLN A 295 32.22 -19.72 14.80
N ASP A 296 32.87 -19.45 13.67
CA ASP A 296 33.22 -18.10 13.26
C ASP A 296 31.96 -17.25 13.04
N MET A 297 30.94 -17.81 12.37
CA MET A 297 29.66 -17.11 12.17
C MET A 297 28.94 -16.84 13.49
N GLU A 298 28.90 -17.82 14.40
CA GLU A 298 28.30 -17.64 15.73
C GLU A 298 29.01 -16.54 16.52
N GLN A 299 30.35 -16.48 16.46
CA GLN A 299 31.13 -15.43 17.11
C GLN A 299 30.86 -14.05 16.51
N GLN A 300 30.83 -13.96 15.18
CA GLN A 300 30.50 -12.73 14.47
C GLN A 300 29.09 -12.22 14.82
N ILE A 301 28.09 -13.11 14.85
CA ILE A 301 26.72 -12.76 15.24
C ILE A 301 26.64 -12.38 16.72
N ALA A 302 27.35 -13.08 17.60
CA ALA A 302 27.36 -12.79 19.04
C ALA A 302 28.03 -11.45 19.37
N ALA A 303 28.96 -10.98 18.52
CA ALA A 303 29.55 -9.66 18.64
C ALA A 303 28.57 -8.52 18.31
N LEU A 304 27.44 -8.81 17.66
CA LEU A 304 26.41 -7.81 17.39
C LEU A 304 25.65 -7.47 18.67
N SER A 305 25.37 -6.18 18.86
CA SER A 305 24.52 -5.71 19.96
C SER A 305 23.10 -6.25 19.81
N ALA A 306 22.66 -7.08 20.76
CA ALA A 306 21.30 -7.63 20.79
C ALA A 306 20.19 -6.56 20.80
N ASN A 307 20.53 -5.32 21.18
CA ASN A 307 19.63 -4.17 21.19
C ASN A 307 19.32 -3.63 19.78
N ASN A 308 20.12 -3.98 18.77
CA ASN A 308 19.97 -3.45 17.41
C ASN A 308 19.29 -4.44 16.44
N LEU A 309 18.80 -5.57 16.95
CA LEU A 309 18.29 -6.66 16.12
C LEU A 309 16.78 -6.80 16.28
N SER A 310 16.05 -6.75 15.15
CA SER A 310 14.63 -7.13 15.13
C SER A 310 14.47 -8.64 15.28
N LEU A 311 13.24 -9.09 15.56
CA LEU A 311 12.93 -10.53 15.56
C LEU A 311 13.24 -11.14 14.19
N GLN A 312 12.93 -10.42 13.11
CA GLN A 312 13.20 -10.85 11.74
C GLN A 312 14.69 -11.04 11.49
N ASP A 313 15.55 -10.14 11.98
CA ASP A 313 17.01 -10.24 11.83
C ASP A 313 17.56 -11.45 12.60
N ARG A 314 17.06 -11.70 13.82
CA ARG A 314 17.43 -12.88 14.60
C ARG A 314 17.10 -14.18 13.89
N SER A 315 15.89 -14.28 13.30
CA SER A 315 15.51 -15.44 12.51
C SER A 315 16.41 -15.64 11.30
N LYS A 316 16.80 -14.57 10.60
CA LYS A 316 17.76 -14.66 9.47
C LYS A 316 19.11 -15.20 9.94
N PHE A 317 19.66 -14.69 11.05
CA PHE A 317 20.92 -15.17 11.61
C PHE A 317 20.85 -16.64 12.03
N ASP A 318 19.79 -17.03 12.74
CA ASP A 318 19.57 -18.43 13.12
C ASP A 318 19.45 -19.34 11.87
N TYR A 319 18.83 -18.86 10.78
CA TYR A 319 18.73 -19.60 9.51
C TYR A 319 20.08 -19.73 8.78
N ILE A 320 20.91 -18.69 8.77
CA ILE A 320 22.28 -18.77 8.23
C ILE A 320 23.08 -19.83 8.99
N CYS A 321 23.06 -19.78 10.32
CA CYS A 321 23.73 -20.78 11.17
C CYS A 321 23.18 -22.19 10.93
N TYR A 322 21.86 -22.35 10.80
CA TYR A 322 21.25 -23.64 10.44
C TYR A 322 21.79 -24.18 9.12
N ARG A 323 21.77 -23.37 8.06
CA ARG A 323 22.28 -23.77 6.74
C ARG A 323 23.76 -24.14 6.80
N LYS A 324 24.55 -23.44 7.60
CA LYS A 324 25.96 -23.74 7.80
C LYS A 324 26.19 -25.04 8.58
N ALA A 325 25.40 -25.28 9.63
CA ALA A 325 25.42 -26.53 10.39
C ALA A 325 25.08 -27.74 9.51
N VAL A 326 24.09 -27.61 8.62
CA VAL A 326 23.75 -28.62 7.60
C VAL A 326 24.93 -28.86 6.65
N ALA A 327 25.59 -27.80 6.17
CA ALA A 327 26.74 -27.93 5.27
C ALA A 327 27.98 -28.58 5.94
N GLN A 328 28.06 -28.56 7.26
CA GLN A 328 29.15 -29.14 8.06
C GLN A 328 28.78 -30.47 8.73
N ASP A 329 27.56 -30.97 8.54
CA ASP A 329 27.03 -32.18 9.18
C ASP A 329 27.07 -32.15 10.72
N ASP A 330 26.91 -30.95 11.33
CA ASP A 330 26.86 -30.78 12.78
C ASP A 330 25.43 -31.01 13.31
N VAL A 331 25.11 -32.27 13.62
CA VAL A 331 23.79 -32.72 14.10
C VAL A 331 23.32 -31.94 15.34
N SER A 332 24.23 -31.63 16.26
CA SER A 332 23.89 -30.91 17.50
C SER A 332 23.45 -29.48 17.21
N ALA A 333 24.19 -28.79 16.34
CA ALA A 333 23.84 -27.44 15.91
C ALA A 333 22.57 -27.41 15.05
N ILE A 334 22.36 -28.40 14.18
CA ILE A 334 21.14 -28.54 13.38
C ILE A 334 19.91 -28.57 14.29
N ASP A 335 19.91 -29.42 15.32
CA ASP A 335 18.79 -29.53 16.26
C ASP A 335 18.59 -28.25 17.10
N LYS A 336 19.68 -27.61 17.50
CA LYS A 336 19.64 -26.32 18.21
C LYS A 336 18.92 -25.26 17.38
N TYR A 337 19.32 -25.05 16.13
CA TYR A 337 18.76 -24.00 15.28
C TYR A 337 17.37 -24.35 14.74
N ARG A 338 17.09 -25.63 14.45
CA ARG A 338 15.74 -26.09 14.08
C ARG A 338 14.72 -25.74 15.16
N LYS A 339 15.05 -25.95 16.45
CA LYS A 339 14.16 -25.58 17.57
C LYS A 339 13.86 -24.09 17.63
N LYS A 340 14.84 -23.24 17.32
CA LYS A 340 14.65 -21.78 17.30
C LYS A 340 13.78 -21.32 16.13
N LEU A 341 14.03 -21.89 14.94
CA LEU A 341 13.32 -21.54 13.71
C LEU A 341 11.91 -22.13 13.64
N LYS A 342 11.56 -23.08 14.51
CA LYS A 342 10.24 -23.71 14.55
C LYS A 342 9.10 -22.71 14.76
N ILE A 343 9.38 -21.60 15.43
CA ILE A 343 8.38 -20.57 15.76
C ILE A 343 8.24 -19.54 14.61
N ASP A 344 9.15 -19.56 13.64
CA ASP A 344 9.15 -18.62 12.51
C ASP A 344 8.40 -19.22 11.31
N ASP A 345 7.26 -18.63 10.95
CA ASP A 345 6.40 -19.14 9.88
C ASP A 345 7.11 -19.22 8.52
N VAL A 346 8.09 -18.34 8.26
CA VAL A 346 8.81 -18.30 6.98
C VAL A 346 9.79 -19.48 6.93
N PHE A 347 10.63 -19.63 7.95
CA PHE A 347 11.69 -20.63 7.95
C PHE A 347 11.21 -22.02 8.36
N HIS A 348 10.11 -22.15 9.10
CA HIS A 348 9.52 -23.45 9.47
C HIS A 348 9.25 -24.32 8.24
N THR A 349 8.75 -23.72 7.16
CA THR A 349 8.46 -24.45 5.91
C THR A 349 9.72 -24.96 5.19
N LEU A 350 10.87 -24.32 5.43
CA LEU A 350 12.13 -24.60 4.74
C LEU A 350 13.04 -25.60 5.49
N ILE A 351 12.90 -25.70 6.81
CA ILE A 351 13.75 -26.58 7.65
C ILE A 351 13.27 -28.05 7.68
N GLY A 352 12.10 -28.34 7.10
CA GLY A 352 11.49 -29.67 6.99
C GLY A 352 11.08 -30.28 8.34
N GLU A 353 9.93 -30.96 8.38
CA GLU A 353 9.64 -31.93 9.45
C GLU A 353 10.27 -33.26 9.05
N GLN A 354 11.33 -33.68 9.74
CA GLN A 354 11.79 -35.07 9.73
C GLN A 354 11.62 -35.66 11.13
#